data_AF-A0A0K2RNL3-F1
#
_entry.id   AF-A0A0K2RNL3-F1
#
_cell.length_a   1.000
_cell.length_b   1.000
_cell.length_c   1.000
_cell.angle_alpha   90.00
_cell.angle_beta   90.00
_cell.angle_gamma   90.00
#
_symmetry.space_group_name_H-M   'P 1'
#
loop_
_entity.id
_entity.type
_entity.pdbx_description
1 polymer ?
#
loop_
_entity_poly.entity_id
_entity_poly.type
_entity_poly.pdbx_seq_one_letter_code
_entity_poly.pdbx_strand_id
1 'polypeptide(L)'
;MSAETVKKPSVLFVCVHNAGRSQMAAAFLTTLGEGRIEVRSAGSQPADKVNPAAVEAMAELGIDMSAEIPKILTTEAVKESDVVITMGCGDECPYFPGKRYEDWVLEDPAGQGLKPSAPSATRSRPASRT
;
A
#
# COMPACT_ATOMS: atom_id res chain seq x y z
N MET A 1 -4.13 -12.69 -36.21
CA MET A 1 -3.34 -11.68 -35.48
C MET A 1 -3.81 -11.70 -34.04
N SER A 2 -3.09 -12.39 -33.17
CA SER A 2 -3.44 -12.46 -31.75
C SER A 2 -3.07 -11.12 -31.12
N ALA A 3 -4.03 -10.46 -30.49
CA ALA A 3 -3.73 -9.33 -29.63
C ALA A 3 -2.91 -9.86 -28.45
N GLU A 4 -1.62 -9.52 -28.42
CA GLU A 4 -0.81 -9.67 -27.22
C GLU A 4 -1.44 -8.73 -26.18
N THR A 5 -2.18 -9.31 -25.24
CA THR A 5 -2.69 -8.56 -24.10
C THR A 5 -1.49 -8.11 -23.29
N VAL A 6 -1.09 -6.85 -23.43
CA VAL A 6 -0.05 -6.24 -22.60
C VAL A 6 -0.48 -6.39 -21.15
N LYS A 7 0.21 -7.27 -20.40
CA LYS A 7 -0.07 -7.48 -18.98
C LYS A 7 0.17 -6.17 -18.25
N LYS A 8 -0.83 -5.68 -17.52
CA LYS A 8 -0.69 -4.48 -16.69
C LYS A 8 0.28 -4.78 -15.55
N PRO A 9 1.20 -3.85 -15.21
CA PRO A 9 1.98 -3.96 -13.99
C PRO A 9 1.06 -4.08 -12.78
N SER A 10 1.49 -4.85 -11.79
CA SER A 10 0.70 -5.14 -10.61
C SER A 10 1.43 -4.80 -9.32
N VAL A 11 0.72 -4.17 -8.38
CA VAL A 11 1.26 -3.71 -7.09
C VAL A 11 0.40 -4.23 -5.95
N LEU A 12 1.04 -4.78 -4.92
CA LEU A 12 0.40 -5.22 -3.68
C LEU A 12 0.87 -4.37 -2.49
N PHE A 13 -0.08 -3.73 -1.80
CA PHE A 13 0.18 -3.05 -0.53
C PHE A 13 -0.16 -3.94 0.66
N VAL A 14 0.75 -4.05 1.63
CA VAL A 14 0.62 -4.93 2.80
C VAL A 14 0.78 -4.15 4.08
N CYS A 15 -0.18 -4.25 4.99
CA CYS A 15 -0.03 -3.82 6.39
C CYS A 15 -0.62 -4.87 7.34
N VAL A 16 -0.60 -4.67 8.66
CA VAL A 16 -1.12 -5.68 9.61
C VAL A 16 -2.62 -5.94 9.38
N HIS A 17 -3.46 -4.91 9.51
CA HIS A 17 -4.91 -5.08 9.57
C HIS A 17 -5.65 -4.94 8.23
N ASN A 18 -4.97 -4.56 7.15
CA ASN A 18 -5.59 -4.20 5.88
C ASN A 18 -6.81 -3.26 5.99
N ALA A 19 -6.78 -2.35 6.96
CA ALA A 19 -7.89 -1.45 7.26
C ALA A 19 -7.53 0.04 7.16
N GLY A 20 -6.25 0.38 7.04
CA GLY A 20 -5.76 1.77 7.02
C GLY A 20 -4.76 2.00 5.89
N ARG A 21 -3.47 2.08 6.23
CA ARG A 21 -2.36 2.40 5.31
C ARG A 21 -2.43 1.69 3.96
N SER A 22 -2.54 0.36 3.95
CA SER A 22 -2.56 -0.42 2.70
C SER A 22 -3.81 -0.17 1.86
N GLN A 23 -4.96 0.12 2.49
CA GLN A 23 -6.19 0.43 1.77
C GLN A 23 -6.13 1.84 1.18
N MET A 24 -5.66 2.81 1.94
CA MET A 24 -5.47 4.18 1.45
C MET A 24 -4.47 4.21 0.27
N ALA A 25 -3.35 3.51 0.41
CA ALA A 25 -2.35 3.43 -0.65
C ALA A 25 -2.88 2.76 -1.92
N ALA A 26 -3.67 1.68 -1.76
CA ALA A 26 -4.33 1.02 -2.89
C ALA A 26 -5.36 1.92 -3.58
N ALA A 27 -6.17 2.64 -2.81
CA ALA A 27 -7.15 3.59 -3.34
C ALA A 27 -6.46 4.74 -4.10
N PHE A 28 -5.41 5.33 -3.53
CA PHE A 28 -4.61 6.35 -4.23
C PHE A 28 -4.02 5.84 -5.53
N LEU A 29 -3.35 4.68 -5.52
CA LEU A 29 -2.71 4.16 -6.72
C LEU A 29 -3.73 3.77 -7.79
N THR A 30 -4.91 3.29 -7.38
CA THR A 30 -6.00 2.99 -8.32
C THR A 30 -6.48 4.26 -9.02
N THR A 31 -6.73 5.33 -8.25
CA THR A 31 -7.16 6.63 -8.78
C THR A 31 -6.10 7.26 -9.69
N LEU A 32 -4.84 7.34 -9.22
CA LEU A 32 -3.74 7.95 -9.99
C LEU A 32 -3.26 7.08 -11.16
N GLY A 33 -3.45 5.76 -11.06
CA GLY A 33 -3.06 4.79 -12.07
C GLY A 33 -3.98 4.80 -13.29
N GLU A 34 -5.20 5.32 -13.18
CA GLU A 34 -6.18 5.42 -14.26
C GLU A 34 -6.38 4.07 -14.99
N GLY A 35 -6.39 2.97 -14.22
CA GLY A 35 -6.56 1.62 -14.76
C GLY A 35 -5.36 1.06 -15.52
N ARG A 36 -4.19 1.73 -15.52
CA ARG A 36 -2.95 1.22 -16.13
C ARG A 36 -2.21 0.21 -15.26
N ILE A 37 -2.53 0.17 -13.96
CA ILE A 37 -1.88 -0.67 -12.94
C ILE A 37 -2.96 -1.51 -12.28
N GLU A 38 -2.69 -2.80 -12.08
CA GLU A 38 -3.49 -3.66 -11.21
C GLU A 38 -3.07 -3.44 -9.75
N VAL A 39 -4.01 -3.02 -8.91
CA VAL A 39 -3.72 -2.68 -7.52
C VAL A 39 -4.41 -3.67 -6.59
N ARG A 40 -3.65 -4.22 -5.64
CA ARG A 40 -4.12 -5.13 -4.60
C ARG A 40 -3.71 -4.59 -3.23
N SER A 41 -4.48 -4.92 -2.20
CA SER A 41 -4.11 -4.70 -0.81
C SER A 41 -4.42 -5.95 0.01
N ALA A 42 -3.59 -6.22 1.02
CA ALA A 42 -3.82 -7.32 1.95
C ALA A 42 -3.24 -7.01 3.34
N GLY A 43 -3.48 -7.91 4.30
CA GLY A 43 -2.85 -7.83 5.61
C GLY A 43 -2.70 -9.16 6.31
N SER A 44 -1.73 -9.23 7.21
CA SER A 44 -1.39 -10.45 7.94
C SER A 44 -2.46 -10.83 8.96
N GLN A 45 -3.14 -9.85 9.55
CA GLN A 45 -4.19 -10.01 10.55
C GLN A 45 -5.37 -9.07 10.22
N PRO A 46 -6.16 -9.34 9.17
CA PRO A 46 -7.19 -8.42 8.69
C PRO A 46 -8.20 -8.07 9.79
N ALA A 47 -8.58 -6.78 9.85
CA ALA A 47 -9.70 -6.36 10.70
C ALA A 47 -11.04 -6.71 10.04
N ASP A 48 -12.14 -6.62 10.80
CA ASP A 48 -13.48 -6.89 10.27
C ASP A 48 -13.97 -5.84 9.26
N LYS A 49 -13.42 -4.62 9.34
CA LYS A 49 -13.82 -3.49 8.50
C LYS A 49 -12.68 -2.51 8.30
N VAL A 50 -12.77 -1.71 7.25
CA VAL A 50 -11.89 -0.58 7.00
C VAL A 50 -12.01 0.45 8.14
N ASN A 51 -10.90 1.09 8.49
CA ASN A 51 -10.84 2.11 9.53
C ASN A 51 -11.68 3.33 9.09
N PRO A 52 -12.72 3.73 9.85
CA PRO A 52 -13.54 4.88 9.51
C PRO A 52 -12.74 6.18 9.33
N ALA A 53 -11.67 6.39 10.11
CA ALA A 53 -10.82 7.57 9.97
C ALA A 53 -10.05 7.58 8.63
N ALA A 54 -9.69 6.41 8.11
CA ALA A 54 -9.09 6.29 6.78
C ALA A 54 -10.11 6.58 5.68
N VAL A 55 -11.36 6.11 5.84
CA VAL A 55 -12.46 6.43 4.91
C VAL A 55 -12.72 7.94 4.88
N GLU A 56 -12.82 8.57 6.05
CA GLU A 56 -13.04 10.02 6.16
C GLU A 56 -11.89 10.82 5.50
N ALA A 57 -10.64 10.49 5.80
CA ALA A 57 -9.48 11.16 5.21
C ALA A 57 -9.41 11.02 3.68
N MET A 58 -9.82 9.88 3.13
CA MET A 58 -9.83 9.68 1.68
C MET A 58 -11.03 10.36 1.02
N ALA A 59 -12.17 10.43 1.71
CA ALA A 59 -13.36 11.14 1.24
C ALA A 59 -13.13 12.65 1.12
N GLU A 60 -12.31 13.26 2.00
CA GLU A 60 -11.87 14.66 1.86
C GLU A 60 -11.16 14.93 0.52
N LEU A 61 -10.55 13.89 -0.06
CA LEU A 61 -9.84 13.94 -1.34
C LEU A 61 -10.71 13.44 -2.51
N GLY A 62 -12.00 13.17 -2.27
CA GLY A 62 -12.95 12.68 -3.27
C GLY A 62 -12.77 11.20 -3.62
N ILE A 63 -12.11 10.41 -2.77
CA ILE A 63 -11.90 8.97 -2.97
C ILE A 63 -12.72 8.20 -1.95
N ASP A 64 -13.76 7.51 -2.41
CA ASP A 64 -14.56 6.63 -1.55
C ASP A 64 -13.96 5.21 -1.52
N MET A 65 -13.62 4.76 -0.32
CA MET A 65 -13.14 3.39 -0.04
C MET A 65 -13.96 2.70 1.06
N SER A 66 -15.17 3.19 1.33
CA SER A 66 -16.07 2.65 2.35
C SER A 66 -16.54 1.22 2.06
N ALA A 67 -16.60 0.85 0.78
CA ALA A 67 -16.99 -0.48 0.32
C ALA A 67 -15.83 -1.49 0.30
N GLU A 68 -14.59 -1.07 0.58
CA GLU A 68 -13.46 -1.99 0.61
C GLU A 68 -13.55 -2.94 1.81
N ILE A 69 -13.06 -4.16 1.60
CA ILE A 69 -13.08 -5.22 2.61
C ILE A 69 -11.64 -5.59 2.92
N PRO A 70 -11.22 -5.60 4.20
CA PRO A 70 -9.92 -6.10 4.59
C PRO A 70 -9.74 -7.57 4.18
N LYS A 71 -8.61 -7.88 3.55
CA LYS A 71 -8.30 -9.19 2.95
C LYS A 71 -7.04 -9.78 3.57
N ILE A 72 -7.03 -11.09 3.79
CA ILE A 72 -5.86 -11.85 4.27
C ILE A 72 -4.75 -11.86 3.22
N LEU A 73 -3.52 -11.70 3.68
CA LEU A 73 -2.33 -11.86 2.86
C LEU A 73 -2.17 -13.32 2.47
N THR A 74 -2.28 -13.60 1.17
CA THR A 74 -2.05 -14.94 0.61
C THR A 74 -0.75 -14.98 -0.19
N THR A 75 -0.18 -16.17 -0.28
CA THR A 75 1.00 -16.43 -1.14
C THR A 75 0.70 -16.11 -2.60
N GLU A 76 -0.52 -16.41 -3.04
CA GLU A 76 -1.02 -16.18 -4.39
C GLU A 76 -1.05 -14.69 -4.72
N ALA A 77 -1.54 -13.85 -3.80
CA ALA A 77 -1.55 -12.39 -3.98
C ALA A 77 -0.13 -11.83 -4.19
N VAL A 78 0.86 -12.38 -3.47
CA VAL A 78 2.26 -12.00 -3.65
C VAL A 78 2.79 -12.49 -5.01
N LYS A 79 2.53 -13.76 -5.37
CA LYS A 79 2.92 -14.36 -6.65
C LYS A 79 2.35 -13.63 -7.87
N GLU A 80 1.13 -13.13 -7.77
CA GLU A 80 0.46 -12.40 -8.86
C GLU A 80 0.97 -10.97 -9.03
N SER A 81 1.66 -10.42 -8.01
CA SER A 81 2.07 -9.02 -7.98
C SER A 81 3.53 -8.82 -8.43
N ASP A 82 3.80 -7.82 -9.26
CA ASP A 82 5.16 -7.51 -9.73
C ASP A 82 5.96 -6.72 -8.68
N VAL A 83 5.27 -5.87 -7.91
CA VAL A 83 5.82 -5.09 -6.80
C VAL A 83 5.03 -5.35 -5.51
N VAL A 84 5.73 -5.52 -4.40
CA VAL A 84 5.15 -5.71 -3.07
C VAL A 84 5.66 -4.58 -2.16
N ILE A 85 4.73 -3.83 -1.56
CA ILE A 85 5.03 -2.69 -0.70
C ILE A 85 4.55 -3.02 0.71
N THR A 86 5.50 -3.15 1.65
CA THR A 86 5.21 -3.39 3.07
C THR A 86 5.06 -2.06 3.81
N MET A 87 4.10 -1.99 4.73
CA MET A 87 3.74 -0.76 5.46
C MET A 87 3.60 -1.05 6.97
N GLY A 88 4.63 -1.69 7.53
CA GLY A 88 4.71 -2.05 8.95
C GLY A 88 4.05 -3.38 9.32
N CYS A 89 4.00 -4.35 8.40
CA CYS A 89 3.64 -5.75 8.73
C CYS A 89 4.82 -6.57 9.27
N GLY A 90 6.03 -6.01 9.34
CA GLY A 90 7.24 -6.71 9.77
C GLY A 90 7.53 -7.94 8.90
N ASP A 91 8.01 -9.01 9.54
CA ASP A 91 8.42 -10.27 8.91
C ASP A 91 7.25 -11.20 8.54
N GLU A 92 6.00 -10.78 8.73
CA GLU A 92 4.82 -11.61 8.40
C GLU A 92 4.58 -11.72 6.88
N CYS A 93 5.32 -10.98 6.05
CA CYS A 93 5.17 -11.02 4.60
C CYS A 93 6.06 -12.11 3.97
N PRO A 94 5.50 -13.12 3.28
CA PRO A 94 6.29 -14.16 2.63
C PRO A 94 7.14 -13.58 1.49
N TYR A 95 8.43 -13.90 1.49
CA TYR A 95 9.40 -13.45 0.49
C TYR A 95 9.44 -14.38 -0.72
N PHE A 96 9.33 -13.82 -1.92
CA PHE A 96 9.43 -14.54 -3.19
C PHE A 96 10.55 -13.94 -4.05
N PRO A 97 11.58 -14.72 -4.42
CA PRO A 97 12.66 -14.23 -5.27
C PRO A 97 12.14 -13.82 -6.66
N GLY A 98 12.72 -12.76 -7.22
CA GLY A 98 12.35 -12.22 -8.54
C GLY A 98 11.25 -11.16 -8.51
N LYS A 99 10.77 -10.75 -7.33
CA LYS A 99 9.84 -9.63 -7.16
C LYS A 99 10.54 -8.42 -6.56
N ARG A 100 10.03 -7.23 -6.85
CA ARG A 100 10.51 -6.00 -6.22
C ARG A 100 9.76 -5.78 -4.91
N TYR A 101 10.53 -5.67 -3.83
CA TYR A 101 10.01 -5.34 -2.51
C TYR A 101 10.44 -3.93 -2.13
N GLU A 102 9.51 -3.15 -1.59
CA GLU A 102 9.76 -1.83 -1.01
C GLU A 102 9.17 -1.79 0.39
N ASP A 103 9.89 -1.24 1.36
CA ASP A 103 9.38 -1.04 2.72
C ASP A 103 9.13 0.44 2.97
N TRP A 104 7.86 0.80 3.13
CA TRP A 104 7.42 2.18 3.36
C TRP A 104 7.11 2.36 4.83
N VAL A 105 8.10 2.90 5.55
CA VAL A 105 7.96 3.30 6.95
C VAL A 105 7.10 4.56 7.01
N LEU A 106 5.80 4.38 7.21
CA LEU A 106 4.87 5.46 7.50
C LEU A 106 4.74 5.65 9.01
N GLU A 107 4.87 6.89 9.47
CA GLU A 107 4.61 7.24 10.86
C GLU A 107 3.14 6.95 11.22
N ASP A 108 2.91 6.44 12.42
CA ASP A 108 1.56 6.12 12.89
C ASP A 108 0.78 7.42 13.16
N PRO A 109 -0.38 7.65 12.50
CA PRO A 109 -1.23 8.79 12.80
C PRO A 109 -1.98 8.65 14.14
N ALA A 110 -1.99 7.46 14.78
CA ALA A 110 -2.70 7.25 16.03
C ALA A 110 -2.18 8.19 17.15
N GLY A 111 -3.09 9.02 17.70
CA GLY A 111 -2.77 10.00 18.74
C GLY A 111 -2.30 11.37 18.22
N GLN A 112 -2.10 11.52 16.91
CA GLN A 112 -1.82 12.79 16.26
C GLN A 112 -3.13 13.27 15.62
N GLY A 113 -3.91 14.09 16.34
CA GLY A 113 -5.11 14.71 15.76
C GLY A 113 -4.75 15.37 14.42
N LEU A 114 -5.65 15.30 13.43
CA LEU A 114 -5.51 15.71 12.01
C LEU A 114 -4.69 16.99 11.79
N LYS A 115 -3.38 16.91 11.94
CA LYS A 115 -2.43 17.96 11.63
C LYS A 115 -1.58 17.41 10.49
N PRO A 116 -1.37 18.20 9.42
CA PRO A 116 -0.52 17.78 8.32
C PRO A 116 0.88 17.50 8.89
N SER A 117 1.30 16.23 8.90
CA SER A 117 2.70 15.93 9.17
C SER A 117 3.51 16.44 7.99
N ALA A 118 4.43 17.36 8.27
CA ALA A 118 5.38 17.83 7.28
C ALA A 118 6.22 16.63 6.78
N PRO A 119 6.65 16.62 5.51
CA PRO A 119 7.43 15.50 4.97
C PRO A 119 8.73 15.35 5.77
N SER A 120 8.99 14.14 6.27
CA SER A 120 10.28 13.82 6.87
C SER A 120 11.34 13.83 5.76
N ALA A 121 12.12 14.91 5.72
CA ALA A 121 13.28 14.99 4.86
C ALA A 121 14.33 14.02 5.42
N THR A 122 14.36 12.79 4.91
CA THR A 122 15.51 11.89 5.11
C THR A 122 16.72 12.56 4.49
N ARG A 123 17.50 13.26 5.31
CA ARG A 123 18.77 13.86 4.92
C ARG A 123 19.82 12.75 4.89
N SER A 124 19.83 11.99 3.82
CA SER A 124 20.95 11.10 3.47
C SER A 124 22.23 11.94 3.31
N ARG A 125 23.28 11.59 4.05
CA ARG A 125 24.63 12.18 4.05
C ARG A 125 25.14 12.57 2.65
N PRO A 126 25.89 13.68 2.49
CA PRO A 126 26.89 13.74 1.44
C PRO A 126 28.13 12.95 1.86
N ALA A 127 28.51 11.98 1.04
CA ALA A 127 29.85 11.39 1.07
C ALA A 127 30.85 12.34 0.40
N SER A 128 32.08 12.32 0.92
CA SER A 128 33.38 12.69 0.32
C SER A 128 33.86 14.16 0.28
N ARG A 129 34.96 14.37 1.02
CA ARG A 129 36.17 15.21 0.80
C ARG A 129 36.93 15.18 2.14
N THR A 130 38.21 14.84 2.30
CA THR A 130 39.37 14.57 1.45
C THR A 130 40.26 13.59 2.20
#